data_AF-F1YVJ3-F1
#
_entry.id   AF-F1YVJ3-F1
#
_cell.length_a   1.000
_cell.length_b   1.000
_cell.length_c   1.000
_cell.angle_alpha   90.00
_cell.angle_beta   90.00
_cell.angle_gamma   90.00
#
_symmetry.space_group_name_H-M   'P 1'
#
loop_
_entity.id
_entity.type
_entity.pdbx_description
1 polymer ?
#
loop_
_entity_poly.entity_id
_entity_poly.type
_entity_poly.pdbx_seq_one_letter_code
_entity_poly.pdbx_strand_id
1 'polypeptide(L)'
;MATTTNIPSSGSYILNFATIKTVNSKSTVSNIQNSVTVNFNSSTGFTINGVKYSYNFTWGKAGSSQIILGDTAGGYFLLTDADVNISNYTYVNDSYGQSNNHWQVKGTDGTRTSLAFQNRGFDPCFLAGTEISVNGATCKVENLVIGDRIDVLVNGKTEQKTVSWVGKSTCVVKPFLSVDMAGYPVRIVKDAIADGVPFKDMLITPEHCLFFNGRFVPARMLVNGQSIFYDQSFTSYDYYHVETEDHAVIIADGVLTESYLDTGNRQSFRQDGDVLSITRSRQLTWDDAAAPLDVSRAFVEPIFQKLSARAAEMGLPLHTQTPVLTAESGLSLSLGNGRVIHPLRTEKNYALFMVPAGIETVYIRSNASRRNEAIGPFVDDRRHLGVLVGDVRIFEGATSRTITSYLHDENLDGWNNVEFYPMRWTDGNACLPLGQREPGTGALLALQILEAGPYVVRAEMPEETALRA
;
A
#
# COMPACT_ATOMS: atom_id res chain seq x y z
N MET A 1 2.18 -28.06 32.37
CA MET A 1 2.47 -28.80 31.13
C MET A 1 1.12 -29.21 30.57
N ALA A 2 0.59 -28.69 29.46
CA ALA A 2 1.24 -28.23 28.23
C ALA A 2 1.35 -26.70 28.11
N THR A 3 2.58 -26.22 28.02
CA THR A 3 2.90 -24.91 27.45
C THR A 3 3.66 -25.19 26.17
N THR A 4 3.05 -24.84 25.04
CA THR A 4 3.69 -24.20 23.87
C THR A 4 2.58 -23.89 22.88
N THR A 5 1.64 -23.02 23.30
CA THR A 5 0.78 -22.36 22.33
C THR A 5 1.63 -21.29 21.65
N ASN A 6 1.52 -21.24 20.33
CA ASN A 6 2.26 -20.39 19.41
C ASN A 6 1.53 -20.54 18.08
N ILE A 7 0.75 -19.54 17.68
CA ILE A 7 -0.37 -19.68 16.76
C ILE A 7 0.09 -20.16 15.37
N PRO A 8 -0.39 -21.31 14.87
CA PRO A 8 0.00 -21.87 13.57
C PRO A 8 -1.06 -21.60 12.48
N SER A 9 -0.71 -21.90 11.23
CA SER A 9 -1.52 -21.60 10.04
C SER A 9 -2.49 -22.70 9.60
N SER A 10 -2.47 -23.88 10.23
CA SER A 10 -3.32 -25.02 9.88
C SER A 10 -3.54 -25.95 11.08
N GLY A 11 -4.72 -26.58 11.20
CA GLY A 11 -5.05 -27.52 12.27
C GLY A 11 -6.05 -26.97 13.29
N SER A 12 -6.26 -27.70 14.40
CA SER A 12 -7.22 -27.34 15.45
C SER A 12 -6.51 -26.94 16.75
N TYR A 13 -6.84 -25.77 17.30
CA TYR A 13 -6.17 -25.18 18.46
C TYR A 13 -7.16 -24.58 19.44
N ILE A 14 -6.78 -24.60 20.73
CA ILE A 14 -7.52 -23.89 21.77
C ILE A 14 -6.88 -22.50 21.91
N LEU A 15 -7.60 -21.47 21.49
CA LEU A 15 -7.15 -20.08 21.44
C LEU A 15 -8.18 -19.16 22.10
N ASN A 16 -7.79 -17.95 22.43
CA ASN A 16 -8.75 -16.88 22.65
C ASN A 16 -9.08 -16.22 21.31
N PHE A 17 -10.34 -15.87 21.11
CA PHE A 17 -10.83 -15.17 19.93
C PHE A 17 -11.48 -13.86 20.36
N ALA A 18 -11.26 -12.80 19.58
CA ALA A 18 -12.05 -11.59 19.69
C ALA A 18 -12.23 -10.94 18.31
N THR A 19 -13.17 -10.02 18.23
CA THR A 19 -13.32 -9.14 17.07
C THR A 19 -12.77 -7.77 17.40
N ILE A 20 -12.07 -7.17 16.46
CA ILE A 20 -11.58 -5.81 16.58
C ILE A 20 -12.39 -4.93 15.62
N LYS A 21 -12.99 -3.86 16.16
CA LYS A 21 -13.59 -2.81 15.35
C LYS A 21 -12.77 -1.55 15.49
N THR A 22 -12.20 -1.10 14.38
CA THR A 22 -11.44 0.14 14.31
C THR A 22 -12.35 1.27 13.86
N VAL A 23 -12.48 2.30 14.68
CA VAL A 23 -13.13 3.57 14.34
C VAL A 23 -12.17 4.66 14.80
N ASN A 24 -11.75 5.54 13.89
CA ASN A 24 -10.86 6.67 14.19
C ASN A 24 -9.53 6.22 14.85
N SER A 25 -8.91 5.15 14.30
CA SER A 25 -7.68 4.50 14.79
C SER A 25 -7.74 3.94 16.22
N LYS A 26 -8.88 4.08 16.91
CA LYS A 26 -9.20 3.40 18.15
C LYS A 26 -9.83 2.07 17.82
N SER A 27 -9.06 1.03 18.07
CA SER A 27 -9.54 -0.34 17.95
C SER A 27 -10.20 -0.75 19.26
N THR A 28 -11.49 -1.03 19.18
CA THR A 28 -12.24 -1.62 20.29
C THR A 28 -12.26 -3.13 20.11
N VAL A 29 -11.75 -3.84 21.11
CA VAL A 29 -11.85 -5.29 21.16
C VAL A 29 -13.21 -5.65 21.75
N SER A 30 -13.94 -6.52 21.06
CA SER A 30 -15.28 -6.97 21.46
C SER A 30 -15.47 -8.43 21.11
N ASN A 31 -16.55 -9.06 21.62
CA ASN A 31 -16.84 -10.48 21.40
C ASN A 31 -15.66 -11.40 21.83
N ILE A 32 -15.08 -11.12 23.00
CA ILE A 32 -13.98 -11.91 23.56
C ILE A 32 -14.52 -13.27 23.99
N GLN A 33 -13.96 -14.34 23.43
CA GLN A 33 -14.24 -15.73 23.76
C GLN A 33 -12.92 -16.39 24.17
N ASN A 34 -12.85 -16.86 25.41
CA ASN A 34 -11.63 -17.48 25.94
C ASN A 34 -11.65 -18.99 25.74
N SER A 35 -10.51 -19.57 25.39
CA SER A 35 -10.31 -21.02 25.23
C SER A 35 -11.30 -21.70 24.28
N VAL A 36 -11.50 -21.12 23.10
CA VAL A 36 -12.34 -21.70 22.03
C VAL A 36 -11.53 -22.56 21.07
N THR A 37 -12.15 -23.61 20.54
CA THR A 37 -11.54 -24.43 19.48
C THR A 37 -11.62 -23.69 18.15
N VAL A 38 -10.47 -23.25 17.66
CA VAL A 38 -10.27 -22.63 16.35
C VAL A 38 -9.73 -23.68 15.40
N ASN A 39 -10.47 -23.95 14.32
CA ASN A 39 -10.06 -24.87 13.27
C ASN A 39 -9.59 -24.05 12.07
N PHE A 40 -8.32 -24.13 11.71
CA PHE A 40 -7.79 -23.53 10.48
C PHE A 40 -8.02 -24.50 9.32
N ASN A 41 -9.09 -24.26 8.58
CA ASN A 41 -9.56 -25.16 7.53
C ASN A 41 -8.87 -24.90 6.17
N SER A 42 -8.21 -23.75 6.01
CA SER A 42 -7.50 -23.33 4.78
C SER A 42 -6.54 -22.17 5.06
N SER A 43 -5.75 -21.77 4.08
CA SER A 43 -4.81 -20.64 4.19
C SER A 43 -5.46 -19.26 4.38
N THR A 44 -6.78 -19.14 4.17
CA THR A 44 -7.54 -17.87 4.23
C THR A 44 -8.85 -17.98 5.03
N GLY A 45 -9.01 -19.04 5.82
CA GLY A 45 -10.24 -19.22 6.59
C GLY A 45 -10.10 -20.18 7.76
N PHE A 46 -10.88 -19.90 8.81
CA PHE A 46 -10.95 -20.69 10.03
C PHE A 46 -12.41 -20.82 10.51
N THR A 47 -12.68 -21.76 11.40
CA THR A 47 -14.02 -22.03 11.93
C THR A 47 -13.99 -22.12 13.44
N ILE A 48 -14.94 -21.45 14.09
CA ILE A 48 -15.18 -21.51 15.54
C ILE A 48 -16.64 -21.90 15.75
N ASN A 49 -16.90 -22.98 16.48
CA ASN A 49 -18.26 -23.46 16.78
C ASN A 49 -19.18 -23.60 15.54
N GLY A 50 -18.63 -24.05 14.41
CA GLY A 50 -19.35 -24.19 13.14
C GLY A 50 -19.53 -22.89 12.34
N VAL A 51 -19.18 -21.72 12.90
CA VAL A 51 -19.18 -20.44 12.19
C VAL A 51 -17.87 -20.26 11.44
N LYS A 52 -17.96 -20.06 10.12
CA LYS A 52 -16.80 -19.86 9.25
C LYS A 52 -16.43 -18.39 9.16
N TYR A 53 -15.16 -18.10 9.40
CA TYR A 53 -14.54 -16.79 9.24
C TYR A 53 -13.56 -16.86 8.08
N SER A 54 -13.55 -15.82 7.25
CA SER A 54 -12.65 -15.69 6.12
C SER A 54 -11.84 -14.41 6.30
N TYR A 55 -10.57 -14.45 5.94
CA TYR A 55 -9.66 -13.32 6.09
C TYR A 55 -8.74 -13.22 4.88
N ASN A 56 -8.37 -12.00 4.55
CA ASN A 56 -7.52 -11.65 3.43
C ASN A 56 -6.14 -11.15 3.87
N PHE A 57 -6.03 -10.74 5.13
CA PHE A 57 -4.85 -10.07 5.69
C PHE A 57 -4.46 -10.70 7.02
N THR A 58 -3.16 -10.71 7.33
CA THR A 58 -2.62 -11.20 8.60
C THR A 58 -1.53 -10.27 9.10
N TRP A 59 -1.57 -9.96 10.39
CA TRP A 59 -0.57 -9.18 11.11
C TRP A 59 -0.07 -9.97 12.31
N GLY A 60 1.25 -10.17 12.36
CA GLY A 60 1.92 -11.04 13.34
C GLY A 60 2.67 -12.18 12.67
N LYS A 61 3.64 -12.77 13.38
CA LYS A 61 4.50 -13.85 12.87
C LYS A 61 3.98 -15.23 13.32
N ALA A 62 4.32 -16.26 12.56
CA ALA A 62 4.09 -17.63 13.00
C ALA A 62 4.84 -17.89 14.31
N GLY A 63 4.15 -18.48 15.30
CA GLY A 63 4.66 -18.62 16.64
C GLY A 63 4.72 -17.33 17.46
N SER A 64 3.98 -16.30 17.06
CA SER A 64 3.52 -15.27 17.99
C SER A 64 2.40 -15.83 18.87
N SER A 65 2.30 -15.29 20.08
CA SER A 65 1.18 -15.55 20.99
C SER A 65 -0.07 -14.72 20.67
N GLN A 66 0.02 -13.81 19.70
CA GLN A 66 -1.07 -12.93 19.26
C GLN A 66 -0.93 -12.63 17.76
N ILE A 67 -2.02 -12.79 17.00
CA ILE A 67 -2.12 -12.40 15.59
C ILE A 67 -3.45 -11.70 15.31
N ILE A 68 -3.45 -10.79 14.35
CA ILE A 68 -4.67 -10.14 13.85
C ILE A 68 -4.91 -10.60 12.41
N LEU A 69 -6.14 -10.94 12.10
CA LEU A 69 -6.61 -11.32 10.77
C LEU A 69 -7.63 -10.29 10.30
N GLY A 70 -7.57 -9.87 9.05
CA GLY A 70 -8.50 -8.87 8.50
C GLY A 70 -9.19 -9.36 7.25
N ASP A 71 -10.45 -9.01 7.07
CA ASP A 71 -11.18 -9.18 5.83
C ASP A 71 -11.23 -7.87 5.02
N THR A 72 -11.72 -7.98 3.79
CA THR A 72 -11.85 -6.84 2.85
C THR A 72 -13.07 -5.95 3.14
N ALA A 73 -13.97 -6.36 4.02
CA ALA A 73 -15.13 -5.58 4.47
C ALA A 73 -14.80 -4.69 5.69
N GLY A 74 -13.54 -4.69 6.14
CA GLY A 74 -13.08 -3.92 7.29
C GLY A 74 -13.30 -4.62 8.64
N GLY A 75 -13.63 -5.92 8.62
CA GLY A 75 -13.69 -6.76 9.80
C GLY A 75 -12.30 -7.25 10.21
N TYR A 76 -11.97 -7.14 11.50
CA TYR A 76 -10.73 -7.67 12.06
C TYR A 76 -11.02 -8.70 13.15
N PHE A 77 -10.23 -9.77 13.17
CA PHE A 77 -10.30 -10.89 14.10
C PHE A 77 -8.97 -11.00 14.85
N LEU A 78 -9.02 -11.06 16.17
CA LEU A 78 -7.87 -11.27 17.03
C LEU A 78 -7.85 -12.72 17.48
N LEU A 79 -6.71 -13.38 17.31
CA LEU A 79 -6.43 -14.69 17.88
C LEU A 79 -5.23 -14.58 18.81
N THR A 80 -5.35 -15.12 20.02
CA THR A 80 -4.24 -15.21 20.97
C THR A 80 -4.12 -16.61 21.55
N ASP A 81 -2.95 -16.92 22.08
CA ASP A 81 -2.80 -18.09 22.95
C ASP A 81 -3.74 -18.00 24.15
N ALA A 82 -4.18 -19.16 24.65
CA ALA A 82 -5.18 -19.26 25.70
C ALA A 82 -4.77 -18.58 27.02
N ASP A 83 -3.46 -18.48 27.29
CA ASP A 83 -2.89 -17.84 28.48
C ASP A 83 -2.69 -16.32 28.32
N VAL A 84 -2.89 -15.75 27.13
CA VAL A 84 -2.85 -14.30 26.91
C VAL A 84 -4.14 -13.66 27.41
N ASN A 85 -4.03 -12.79 28.41
CA ASN A 85 -5.13 -11.94 28.84
C ASN A 85 -5.26 -10.72 27.90
N ILE A 86 -6.18 -10.81 26.93
CA ILE A 86 -6.44 -9.77 25.92
C ILE A 86 -6.70 -8.39 26.54
N SER A 87 -7.33 -8.32 27.72
CA SER A 87 -7.65 -7.06 28.42
C SER A 87 -6.41 -6.27 28.88
N ASN A 88 -5.24 -6.92 28.96
CA ASN A 88 -3.99 -6.25 29.29
C ASN A 88 -3.35 -5.53 28.10
N TYR A 89 -3.96 -5.62 26.91
CA TYR A 89 -3.41 -5.08 25.68
C TYR A 89 -4.39 -4.12 25.01
N THR A 90 -3.84 -3.04 24.48
CA THR A 90 -4.53 -2.17 23.52
C THR A 90 -3.95 -2.44 22.15
N TYR A 91 -4.82 -2.70 21.18
CA TYR A 91 -4.44 -2.86 19.79
C TYR A 91 -4.69 -1.52 19.11
N VAL A 92 -3.75 -1.07 18.29
CA VAL A 92 -3.86 0.18 17.54
C VAL A 92 -3.54 -0.15 16.10
N ASN A 93 -4.40 0.26 15.20
CA ASN A 93 -4.17 0.12 13.78
C ASN A 93 -3.56 1.43 13.28
N ASP A 94 -2.26 1.43 13.05
CA ASP A 94 -1.49 2.57 12.54
C ASP A 94 -1.39 2.49 10.99
N SER A 95 -2.47 2.11 10.31
CA SER A 95 -2.48 1.99 8.85
C SER A 95 -2.39 3.37 8.19
N TYR A 96 -1.18 3.69 7.74
CA TYR A 96 -0.89 4.83 6.88
C TYR A 96 -0.82 4.34 5.42
N GLY A 97 -1.64 4.91 4.53
CA GLY A 97 -1.61 4.76 3.07
C GLY A 97 -0.94 3.51 2.47
N GLN A 98 -1.76 2.55 2.02
CA GLN A 98 -1.56 1.46 1.04
C GLN A 98 -0.24 0.65 0.89
N SER A 99 0.89 0.93 1.54
CA SER A 99 2.08 0.04 1.46
C SER A 99 2.44 -0.68 2.76
N ASN A 100 2.07 -0.17 3.94
CA ASN A 100 2.52 -0.72 5.21
C ASN A 100 1.45 -0.60 6.31
N ASN A 101 0.49 -1.52 6.34
CA ASN A 101 -0.52 -1.60 7.41
C ASN A 101 0.12 -2.11 8.71
N HIS A 102 0.43 -1.24 9.67
CA HIS A 102 1.10 -1.65 10.90
C HIS A 102 0.10 -1.72 12.06
N TRP A 103 0.12 -2.81 12.82
CA TRP A 103 -0.62 -2.90 14.07
C TRP A 103 0.34 -2.78 15.25
N GLN A 104 0.03 -1.89 16.20
CA GLN A 104 0.75 -1.81 17.46
C GLN A 104 -0.06 -2.44 18.58
N VAL A 105 0.58 -3.37 19.29
CA VAL A 105 0.07 -3.96 20.53
C VAL A 105 0.78 -3.29 21.69
N LYS A 106 0.01 -2.63 22.56
CA LYS A 106 0.51 -1.91 23.73
C LYS A 106 0.04 -2.64 24.99
N GLY A 107 0.97 -3.21 25.75
CA GLY A 107 0.69 -3.81 27.05
C GLY A 107 0.51 -2.74 28.13
N THR A 108 -0.29 -3.05 29.15
CA THR A 108 -0.45 -2.23 30.36
C THR A 108 0.84 -2.12 31.18
N ASP A 109 1.79 -3.02 30.96
CA ASP A 109 3.15 -3.02 31.52
C ASP A 109 4.10 -2.05 30.80
N GLY A 110 3.63 -1.37 29.75
CA GLY A 110 4.43 -0.47 28.92
C GLY A 110 5.13 -1.16 27.75
N THR A 111 4.98 -2.48 27.58
CA THR A 111 5.53 -3.22 26.44
C THR A 111 4.86 -2.78 25.15
N ARG A 112 5.64 -2.59 24.07
CA ARG A 112 5.14 -2.24 22.74
C ARG A 112 5.66 -3.22 21.71
N THR A 113 4.74 -3.89 21.02
CA THR A 113 5.07 -4.85 19.96
C THR A 113 4.42 -4.42 18.67
N SER A 114 5.24 -4.26 17.62
CA SER A 114 4.74 -4.02 16.26
C SER A 114 4.43 -5.35 15.59
N LEU A 115 3.21 -5.49 15.07
CA LEU A 115 2.80 -6.56 14.18
C LEU A 115 2.88 -6.01 12.75
N ALA A 116 3.95 -6.37 12.03
CA ALA A 116 4.12 -5.98 10.64
C ALA A 116 3.07 -6.66 9.75
N PHE A 117 2.65 -5.94 8.71
CA PHE A 117 1.84 -6.52 7.64
C PHE A 117 2.62 -7.63 6.94
N GLN A 118 2.10 -8.85 6.95
CA GLN A 118 2.55 -9.83 5.98
C GLN A 118 1.68 -9.67 4.75
N ASN A 119 2.09 -8.78 3.85
CA ASN A 119 1.44 -8.63 2.57
C ASN A 119 1.72 -9.88 1.74
N ARG A 120 0.85 -10.88 1.79
CA ARG A 120 1.00 -12.12 1.02
C ARG A 120 0.91 -11.92 -0.51
N GLY A 121 1.11 -10.71 -1.05
CA GLY A 121 0.90 -10.41 -2.47
C GLY A 121 1.60 -9.19 -3.07
N PHE A 122 2.50 -8.49 -2.37
CA PHE A 122 3.23 -7.34 -2.94
C PHE A 122 4.75 -7.39 -2.70
N ASP A 123 5.28 -8.52 -2.27
CA ASP A 123 6.72 -8.67 -2.16
C ASP A 123 7.35 -8.69 -3.56
N PRO A 124 8.64 -8.29 -3.73
CA PRO A 124 9.35 -8.32 -5.00
C PRO A 124 9.53 -9.75 -5.55
N CYS A 125 8.83 -10.13 -6.62
CA CYS A 125 8.84 -11.50 -7.12
C CYS A 125 8.95 -11.60 -8.64
N PHE A 126 9.52 -12.73 -9.08
CA PHE A 126 9.47 -13.20 -10.46
C PHE A 126 8.26 -14.10 -10.67
N LEU A 127 7.62 -14.05 -11.84
CA LEU A 127 6.61 -15.04 -12.19
C LEU A 127 7.26 -16.32 -12.71
N ALA A 128 6.51 -17.43 -12.66
CA ALA A 128 6.96 -18.69 -13.25
C ALA A 128 7.42 -18.50 -14.71
N GLY A 129 8.54 -19.11 -15.07
CA GLY A 129 9.13 -19.03 -16.39
C GLY A 129 10.16 -17.91 -16.59
N THR A 130 10.35 -17.00 -15.63
CA THR A 130 11.49 -16.06 -15.65
C THR A 130 12.81 -16.82 -15.66
N GLU A 131 13.75 -16.39 -16.49
CA GLU A 131 15.05 -17.01 -16.67
C GLU A 131 16.16 -16.21 -15.99
N ILE A 132 16.77 -16.80 -14.95
CA ILE A 132 17.88 -16.22 -14.19
C ILE A 132 19.20 -16.65 -14.81
N SER A 133 20.15 -15.72 -14.96
CA SER A 133 21.47 -16.00 -15.52
C SER A 133 22.31 -16.88 -14.59
N VAL A 134 22.87 -17.95 -15.15
CA VAL A 134 23.69 -18.96 -14.46
C VAL A 134 24.88 -19.31 -15.34
N ASN A 135 26.08 -18.80 -15.00
CA ASN A 135 27.34 -19.05 -15.69
C ASN A 135 27.26 -18.82 -17.21
N GLY A 136 26.57 -17.75 -17.64
CA GLY A 136 26.38 -17.43 -19.06
C GLY A 136 25.32 -18.27 -19.80
N ALA A 137 24.60 -19.14 -19.09
CA ALA A 137 23.35 -19.75 -19.53
C ALA A 137 22.17 -19.19 -18.72
N THR A 138 20.98 -19.78 -18.87
CA THR A 138 19.81 -19.42 -18.06
C THR A 138 19.21 -20.62 -17.34
N CYS A 139 18.67 -20.39 -16.15
CA CYS A 139 17.86 -21.34 -15.41
C CYS A 139 16.50 -20.70 -15.10
N LYS A 140 15.41 -21.44 -15.27
CA LYS A 140 14.10 -20.94 -14.88
C LYS A 140 14.03 -20.75 -13.36
N VAL A 141 13.40 -19.67 -12.92
CA VAL A 141 13.32 -19.31 -11.50
C VAL A 141 12.66 -20.42 -10.67
N GLU A 142 11.66 -21.12 -11.22
CA GLU A 142 11.00 -22.25 -10.55
C GLU A 142 11.87 -23.50 -10.39
N ASN A 143 13.00 -23.57 -11.09
CA ASN A 143 13.94 -24.70 -11.05
C ASN A 143 15.19 -24.42 -10.20
N LEU A 144 15.38 -23.17 -9.74
CA LEU A 144 16.50 -22.82 -8.88
C LEU A 144 16.35 -23.48 -7.50
N VAL A 145 17.45 -23.98 -6.98
CA VAL A 145 17.53 -24.57 -5.64
C VAL A 145 18.61 -23.90 -4.80
N ILE A 146 18.49 -24.03 -3.48
CA ILE A 146 19.52 -23.54 -2.54
C ILE A 146 20.86 -24.21 -2.88
N GLY A 147 21.91 -23.39 -2.96
CA GLY A 147 23.25 -23.84 -3.33
C GLY A 147 23.62 -23.61 -4.80
N ASP A 148 22.65 -23.33 -5.68
CA ASP A 148 22.92 -22.92 -7.04
C ASP A 148 23.75 -21.62 -7.05
N ARG A 149 24.60 -21.45 -8.06
CA ARG A 149 25.36 -20.21 -8.25
C ARG A 149 24.76 -19.42 -9.42
N ILE A 150 24.35 -18.18 -9.17
CA ILE A 150 23.76 -17.29 -10.17
C ILE A 150 24.70 -16.13 -10.48
N ASP A 151 24.64 -15.64 -11.73
CA ASP A 151 25.38 -14.45 -12.15
C ASP A 151 24.81 -13.20 -11.45
N VAL A 152 25.69 -12.41 -10.86
CA VAL A 152 25.37 -11.15 -10.21
C VAL A 152 26.28 -10.03 -10.70
N LEU A 153 25.80 -8.80 -10.66
CA LEU A 153 26.59 -7.62 -10.98
C LEU A 153 27.14 -6.99 -9.70
N VAL A 154 28.46 -6.96 -9.58
CA VAL A 154 29.17 -6.31 -8.47
C VAL A 154 30.18 -5.32 -9.06
N ASN A 155 30.04 -4.03 -8.75
CA ASN A 155 30.94 -2.97 -9.25
C ASN A 155 31.16 -3.01 -10.79
N GLY A 156 30.11 -3.32 -11.54
CA GLY A 156 30.14 -3.39 -13.01
C GLY A 156 30.77 -4.67 -13.58
N LYS A 157 31.13 -5.64 -12.75
CA LYS A 157 31.66 -6.95 -13.17
C LYS A 157 30.66 -8.06 -12.85
N THR A 158 30.61 -9.05 -13.72
CA THR A 158 29.83 -10.27 -13.46
C THR A 158 30.61 -11.15 -12.50
N GLU A 159 30.00 -11.46 -11.38
CA GLU A 159 30.47 -12.38 -10.35
C GLU A 159 29.40 -13.46 -10.11
N GLN A 160 29.72 -14.44 -9.27
CA GLN A 160 28.84 -15.58 -9.00
C GLN A 160 28.54 -15.66 -7.50
N LYS A 161 27.27 -15.55 -7.12
CA LYS A 161 26.81 -15.69 -5.73
C LYS A 161 25.94 -16.93 -5.56
N THR A 162 26.04 -17.54 -4.37
CA THR A 162 25.23 -18.71 -4.00
C THR A 162 23.81 -18.27 -3.67
N VAL A 163 22.83 -18.98 -4.22
CA VAL A 163 21.42 -18.90 -3.82
C VAL A 163 21.31 -19.44 -2.39
N SER A 164 20.96 -18.57 -1.45
CA SER A 164 20.82 -18.88 -0.03
C SER A 164 19.40 -19.30 0.31
N TRP A 165 18.41 -18.87 -0.49
CA TRP A 165 17.01 -19.20 -0.29
C TRP A 165 16.18 -19.01 -1.58
N VAL A 166 15.18 -19.87 -1.75
CA VAL A 166 14.16 -19.76 -2.81
C VAL A 166 12.78 -19.89 -2.17
N GLY A 167 11.88 -18.96 -2.47
CA GLY A 167 10.51 -18.96 -1.96
C GLY A 167 9.49 -19.02 -3.09
N LYS A 168 8.39 -19.74 -2.86
CA LYS A 168 7.24 -19.81 -3.76
C LYS A 168 5.96 -19.38 -3.06
N SER A 169 5.12 -18.62 -3.74
CA SER A 169 3.73 -18.36 -3.34
C SER A 169 2.86 -18.14 -4.58
N THR A 170 1.56 -17.93 -4.37
CA THR A 170 0.56 -17.73 -5.41
C THR A 170 -0.20 -16.44 -5.13
N CYS A 171 -0.29 -15.58 -6.13
CA CYS A 171 -1.10 -14.37 -6.10
C CYS A 171 -2.47 -14.66 -6.73
N VAL A 172 -3.53 -14.11 -6.14
CA VAL A 172 -4.86 -14.07 -6.73
C VAL A 172 -5.24 -12.61 -6.93
N VAL A 173 -5.57 -12.27 -8.18
CA VAL A 173 -5.90 -10.91 -8.59
C VAL A 173 -7.24 -10.49 -8.00
N LYS A 174 -7.33 -9.21 -7.62
CA LYS A 174 -8.50 -8.55 -7.02
C LYS A 174 -9.00 -7.45 -7.96
N PRO A 175 -9.79 -7.77 -9.01
CA PRO A 175 -10.16 -6.84 -10.07
C PRO A 175 -11.04 -5.65 -9.61
N PHE A 176 -11.55 -5.69 -8.38
CA PHE A 176 -12.33 -4.61 -7.77
C PHE A 176 -11.47 -3.50 -7.14
N LEU A 177 -10.15 -3.69 -7.07
CA LEU A 177 -9.19 -2.66 -6.64
C LEU A 177 -8.66 -1.89 -7.86
N SER A 178 -8.02 -0.75 -7.60
CA SER A 178 -7.26 -0.07 -8.64
C SER A 178 -6.19 -1.00 -9.24
N VAL A 179 -5.87 -0.81 -10.52
CA VAL A 179 -4.98 -1.70 -11.28
C VAL A 179 -3.63 -1.96 -10.60
N ASP A 180 -3.06 -0.93 -9.97
CA ASP A 180 -1.79 -0.99 -9.24
C ASP A 180 -1.88 -1.72 -7.90
N MET A 181 -3.09 -1.93 -7.38
CA MET A 181 -3.39 -2.61 -6.11
C MET A 181 -4.13 -3.94 -6.30
N ALA A 182 -4.58 -4.24 -7.51
CA ALA A 182 -5.33 -5.45 -7.84
C ALA A 182 -4.44 -6.70 -7.88
N GLY A 183 -3.12 -6.55 -7.76
CA GLY A 183 -2.18 -7.67 -7.79
C GLY A 183 -1.93 -8.22 -9.19
N TYR A 184 -2.16 -7.41 -10.25
CA TYR A 184 -1.73 -7.78 -11.61
C TYR A 184 -0.20 -7.76 -11.70
N PRO A 185 0.41 -8.70 -12.45
CA PRO A 185 1.83 -8.62 -12.73
C PRO A 185 2.12 -7.48 -13.70
N VAL A 186 3.33 -6.92 -13.64
CA VAL A 186 3.85 -6.01 -14.65
C VAL A 186 4.52 -6.86 -15.73
N ARG A 187 4.04 -6.71 -16.96
CA ARG A 187 4.69 -7.23 -18.16
C ARG A 187 5.62 -6.17 -18.74
N ILE A 188 6.85 -6.57 -19.01
CA ILE A 188 7.84 -5.79 -19.75
C ILE A 188 8.07 -6.58 -21.03
N VAL A 189 7.63 -6.06 -22.17
CA VAL A 189 7.72 -6.80 -23.44
C VAL A 189 9.18 -6.94 -23.88
N LYS A 190 9.45 -7.94 -24.70
CA LYS A 190 10.75 -8.10 -25.36
C LYS A 190 11.25 -6.77 -25.95
N ASP A 191 12.55 -6.49 -25.79
CA ASP A 191 13.24 -5.31 -26.33
C ASP A 191 12.78 -3.95 -25.73
N ALA A 192 11.94 -3.95 -24.68
CA ALA A 192 11.34 -2.74 -24.11
C ALA A 192 12.34 -1.75 -23.48
N ILE A 193 13.45 -2.24 -22.92
CA ILE A 193 14.44 -1.43 -22.21
C ILE A 193 15.60 -1.05 -23.15
N ALA A 194 16.12 -2.03 -23.87
CA ALA A 194 17.15 -1.89 -24.89
C ALA A 194 17.04 -3.04 -25.90
N ASP A 195 17.82 -3.03 -26.97
CA ASP A 195 17.84 -4.13 -27.93
C ASP A 195 18.28 -5.42 -27.20
N GLY A 196 17.45 -6.46 -27.25
CA GLY A 196 17.64 -7.71 -26.51
C GLY A 196 17.37 -7.63 -25.01
N VAL A 197 16.80 -6.53 -24.49
CA VAL A 197 16.55 -6.34 -23.05
C VAL A 197 15.12 -5.86 -22.79
N PRO A 198 14.26 -6.69 -22.16
CA PRO A 198 14.48 -8.11 -21.92
C PRO A 198 14.56 -8.90 -23.24
N PHE A 199 15.21 -10.07 -23.25
CA PHE A 199 15.35 -10.89 -24.47
C PHE A 199 14.07 -11.65 -24.83
N LYS A 200 13.10 -11.65 -23.92
CA LYS A 200 11.72 -12.13 -24.07
C LYS A 200 10.79 -11.28 -23.20
N ASP A 201 9.49 -11.49 -23.28
CA ASP A 201 8.57 -10.85 -22.33
C ASP A 201 8.89 -11.29 -20.89
N MET A 202 9.15 -10.32 -20.04
CA MET A 202 9.40 -10.50 -18.61
C MET A 202 8.12 -10.21 -17.82
N LEU A 203 7.84 -11.02 -16.80
CA LEU A 203 6.71 -10.87 -15.90
C LEU A 203 7.20 -10.82 -14.45
N ILE A 204 6.91 -9.72 -13.76
CA ILE A 204 7.30 -9.49 -12.37
C ILE A 204 6.17 -8.84 -11.58
N THR A 205 6.27 -8.88 -10.24
CA THR A 205 5.32 -8.12 -9.41
C THR A 205 5.60 -6.61 -9.48
N PRO A 206 4.59 -5.75 -9.21
CA PRO A 206 4.72 -4.31 -9.39
C PRO A 206 5.80 -3.63 -8.53
N GLU A 207 6.09 -4.22 -7.37
CA GLU A 207 7.09 -3.71 -6.43
C GLU A 207 8.50 -4.27 -6.68
N HIS A 208 8.67 -5.20 -7.64
CA HIS A 208 9.99 -5.74 -7.98
C HIS A 208 10.86 -4.67 -8.63
N CYS A 209 12.07 -4.47 -8.09
CA CYS A 209 12.95 -3.41 -8.55
C CYS A 209 13.85 -3.83 -9.71
N LEU A 210 13.90 -2.97 -10.71
CA LEU A 210 14.85 -3.02 -11.81
C LEU A 210 16.03 -2.10 -11.51
N PHE A 211 17.22 -2.45 -11.99
CA PHE A 211 18.44 -1.71 -11.72
C PHE A 211 18.78 -0.76 -12.87
N PHE A 212 18.72 0.54 -12.60
CA PHE A 212 19.05 1.60 -13.55
C PHE A 212 20.06 2.56 -12.94
N ASN A 213 21.13 2.86 -13.69
CA ASN A 213 22.12 3.89 -13.33
C ASN A 213 22.63 3.80 -11.87
N GLY A 214 22.87 2.59 -11.36
CA GLY A 214 23.36 2.38 -10.00
C GLY A 214 22.29 2.37 -8.91
N ARG A 215 21.00 2.35 -9.26
CA ARG A 215 19.87 2.44 -8.31
C ARG A 215 18.76 1.46 -8.65
N PHE A 216 18.01 1.06 -7.63
CA PHE A 216 16.81 0.24 -7.78
C PHE A 216 15.58 1.12 -8.00
N VAL A 217 14.75 0.75 -8.97
CA VAL A 217 13.49 1.43 -9.33
C VAL A 217 12.38 0.38 -9.43
N PRO A 218 11.27 0.52 -8.67
CA PRO A 218 10.15 -0.40 -8.77
C PRO A 218 9.49 -0.41 -10.14
N ALA A 219 9.15 -1.60 -10.65
CA ALA A 219 8.55 -1.77 -11.97
C ALA A 219 7.26 -0.96 -12.18
N ARG A 220 6.41 -0.81 -11.16
CA ARG A 220 5.18 0.00 -11.24
C ARG A 220 5.42 1.44 -11.69
N MET A 221 6.58 2.01 -11.35
CA MET A 221 6.90 3.40 -11.64
C MET A 221 7.34 3.62 -13.10
N LEU A 222 7.58 2.52 -13.82
CA LEU A 222 8.03 2.51 -15.21
C LEU A 222 6.91 2.10 -16.18
N VAL A 223 5.69 1.87 -15.68
CA VAL A 223 4.52 1.45 -16.48
C VAL A 223 4.09 2.53 -17.45
N ASN A 224 4.52 2.45 -18.71
CA ASN A 224 4.18 3.41 -19.76
C ASN A 224 2.88 3.07 -20.51
N GLY A 225 2.24 1.94 -20.19
CA GLY A 225 0.99 1.50 -20.83
C GLY A 225 1.18 0.98 -22.25
N GLN A 226 2.42 0.86 -22.75
CA GLN A 226 2.75 0.30 -24.06
C GLN A 226 3.72 -0.89 -23.89
N SER A 227 5.02 -0.63 -23.77
CA SER A 227 6.03 -1.68 -23.60
C SER A 227 6.11 -2.23 -22.18
N ILE A 228 5.63 -1.46 -21.19
CA ILE A 228 5.58 -1.84 -19.79
C ILE A 228 4.17 -1.56 -19.26
N PHE A 229 3.44 -2.60 -18.87
CA PHE A 229 2.04 -2.48 -18.47
C PHE A 229 1.61 -3.55 -17.47
N TYR A 230 0.55 -3.25 -16.71
CA TYR A 230 -0.12 -4.25 -15.88
C TYR A 230 -0.88 -5.25 -16.76
N ASP A 231 -0.51 -6.52 -16.69
CA ASP A 231 -1.14 -7.55 -17.50
C ASP A 231 -2.44 -8.04 -16.86
N GLN A 232 -3.54 -7.45 -17.32
CA GLN A 232 -4.88 -7.73 -16.82
C GLN A 232 -5.46 -9.07 -17.30
N SER A 233 -4.75 -9.84 -18.13
CA SER A 233 -5.20 -11.18 -18.53
C SER A 233 -5.06 -12.22 -17.41
N PHE A 234 -4.30 -11.90 -16.35
CA PHE A 234 -4.09 -12.80 -15.22
C PHE A 234 -5.23 -12.69 -14.19
N THR A 235 -5.73 -13.84 -13.75
CA THR A 235 -6.63 -13.96 -12.58
C THR A 235 -5.89 -14.48 -11.34
N SER A 236 -4.78 -15.19 -11.55
CA SER A 236 -3.88 -15.70 -10.53
C SER A 236 -2.55 -16.12 -11.16
N TYR A 237 -1.47 -16.12 -10.41
CA TYR A 237 -0.15 -16.60 -10.88
C TYR A 237 0.71 -17.10 -9.73
N ASP A 238 1.59 -18.06 -10.03
CA ASP A 238 2.67 -18.46 -9.15
C ASP A 238 3.84 -17.50 -9.29
N TYR A 239 4.48 -17.20 -8.17
CA TYR A 239 5.62 -16.31 -8.13
C TYR A 239 6.70 -16.80 -7.17
N TYR A 240 7.92 -16.37 -7.45
CA TYR A 240 9.14 -16.90 -6.87
C TYR A 240 10.06 -15.77 -6.39
N HIS A 241 10.74 -16.04 -5.29
CA HIS A 241 11.80 -15.22 -4.74
C HIS A 241 13.12 -15.97 -4.82
N VAL A 242 14.18 -15.26 -5.16
CA VAL A 242 15.55 -15.78 -5.15
C VAL A 242 16.38 -14.86 -4.29
N GLU A 243 16.94 -15.39 -3.21
CA GLU A 243 17.85 -14.68 -2.34
C GLU A 243 19.26 -15.26 -2.46
N THR A 244 20.26 -14.37 -2.41
CA THR A 244 21.68 -14.72 -2.39
C THR A 244 22.29 -14.53 -1.00
N GLU A 245 23.57 -14.89 -0.83
CA GLU A 245 24.28 -14.75 0.46
C GLU A 245 24.24 -13.32 1.03
N ASP A 246 24.32 -12.30 0.17
CA ASP A 246 23.92 -10.92 0.47
C ASP A 246 23.01 -10.42 -0.64
N HIS A 247 22.26 -9.34 -0.40
CA HIS A 247 21.48 -8.68 -1.46
C HIS A 247 22.38 -8.38 -2.67
N ALA A 248 21.87 -8.60 -3.87
CA ALA A 248 22.64 -8.52 -5.10
C ALA A 248 21.81 -7.93 -6.24
N VAL A 249 22.51 -7.38 -7.23
CA VAL A 249 21.93 -7.12 -8.55
C VAL A 249 22.08 -8.41 -9.36
N ILE A 250 20.96 -9.02 -9.76
CA ILE A 250 20.95 -10.27 -10.53
C ILE A 250 20.48 -10.00 -11.96
N ILE A 251 20.62 -10.99 -12.86
CA ILE A 251 20.20 -10.87 -14.25
C ILE A 251 19.02 -11.83 -14.48
N ALA A 252 17.86 -11.27 -14.79
CA ALA A 252 16.60 -11.99 -15.03
C ALA A 252 16.00 -11.58 -16.37
N ASP A 253 15.75 -12.53 -17.27
CA ASP A 253 15.28 -12.30 -18.65
C ASP A 253 16.16 -11.28 -19.44
N GLY A 254 17.43 -11.17 -19.05
CA GLY A 254 18.41 -10.21 -19.61
C GLY A 254 18.40 -8.83 -18.95
N VAL A 255 17.51 -8.60 -17.99
CA VAL A 255 17.36 -7.34 -17.24
C VAL A 255 18.10 -7.42 -15.92
N LEU A 256 18.78 -6.35 -15.54
CA LEU A 256 19.36 -6.22 -14.20
C LEU A 256 18.25 -5.91 -13.19
N THR A 257 18.10 -6.75 -12.17
CA THR A 257 17.05 -6.63 -11.15
C THR A 257 17.62 -6.85 -9.76
N GLU A 258 16.81 -6.63 -8.74
CA GLU A 258 17.16 -7.05 -7.38
C GLU A 258 17.03 -8.56 -7.17
N SER A 259 17.91 -9.13 -6.34
CA SER A 259 17.59 -10.35 -5.60
C SER A 259 16.55 -10.05 -4.51
N TYR A 260 15.98 -11.05 -3.86
CA TYR A 260 15.13 -10.82 -2.71
C TYR A 260 15.92 -10.24 -1.53
N LEU A 261 15.47 -9.10 -1.00
CA LEU A 261 15.94 -8.53 0.26
C LEU A 261 15.08 -9.06 1.42
N ASP A 262 15.67 -9.82 2.34
CA ASP A 262 14.94 -10.34 3.50
C ASP A 262 14.67 -9.25 4.55
N THR A 263 13.65 -8.45 4.28
CA THR A 263 13.10 -7.45 5.21
C THR A 263 12.20 -8.07 6.29
N GLY A 264 12.15 -9.40 6.43
CA GLY A 264 11.36 -10.09 7.47
C GLY A 264 10.14 -10.89 6.98
N ASN A 265 9.92 -10.98 5.68
CA ASN A 265 8.75 -11.59 5.01
C ASN A 265 8.95 -13.05 4.57
N ARG A 266 10.15 -13.64 4.75
CA ARG A 266 10.47 -15.02 4.29
C ARG A 266 9.47 -16.10 4.73
N GLN A 267 8.83 -15.92 5.88
CA GLN A 267 7.89 -16.90 6.46
C GLN A 267 6.54 -16.99 5.72
N SER A 268 6.24 -16.06 4.81
CA SER A 268 5.02 -16.05 3.99
C SER A 268 5.09 -17.01 2.80
N PHE A 269 6.24 -17.66 2.56
CA PHE A 269 6.55 -18.43 1.36
C PHE A 269 6.80 -19.91 1.64
N ARG A 270 6.47 -20.77 0.67
CA ARG A 270 6.84 -22.19 0.70
C ARG A 270 8.25 -22.34 0.11
N GLN A 271 9.12 -23.09 0.77
CA GLN A 271 10.42 -23.51 0.25
C GLN A 271 10.28 -24.96 -0.23
N ASP A 272 10.79 -25.29 -1.42
CA ASP A 272 10.85 -26.68 -1.91
C ASP A 272 12.28 -27.22 -1.72
N GLY A 273 12.42 -28.44 -1.17
CA GLY A 273 13.72 -29.11 -0.95
C GLY A 273 13.87 -29.82 0.42
N ASP A 274 14.69 -30.87 0.45
CA ASP A 274 14.97 -31.76 1.61
C ASP A 274 15.75 -31.09 2.76
N VAL A 275 16.25 -29.85 2.56
CA VAL A 275 17.02 -29.10 3.54
C VAL A 275 16.17 -27.96 4.10
N LEU A 276 15.65 -28.15 5.32
CA LEU A 276 15.14 -27.05 6.14
C LEU A 276 16.33 -26.14 6.49
N SER A 277 16.55 -25.07 5.71
CA SER A 277 17.54 -24.07 6.10
C SER A 277 17.05 -23.34 7.34
N ILE A 278 17.68 -23.60 8.49
CA ILE A 278 17.45 -22.91 9.77
C ILE A 278 18.12 -21.51 9.75
N THR A 279 18.29 -20.90 8.57
CA THR A 279 18.78 -19.51 8.47
C THR A 279 17.70 -18.57 8.99
N ARG A 280 18.00 -17.93 10.13
CA ARG A 280 17.18 -16.87 10.72
C ARG A 280 16.88 -15.81 9.66
N SER A 281 15.65 -15.30 9.65
CA SER A 281 15.34 -14.10 8.89
C SER A 281 16.24 -12.96 9.36
N ARG A 282 16.80 -12.21 8.41
CA ARG A 282 17.85 -11.22 8.64
C ARG A 282 17.31 -9.84 8.99
N GLN A 283 16.01 -9.57 8.73
CA GLN A 283 15.36 -8.27 9.00
C GLN A 283 16.17 -7.09 8.45
N LEU A 284 16.62 -7.20 7.21
CA LEU A 284 17.45 -6.21 6.54
C LEU A 284 16.66 -4.94 6.22
N THR A 285 17.39 -3.84 6.01
CA THR A 285 16.88 -2.57 5.50
C THR A 285 17.48 -2.25 4.14
N TRP A 286 16.99 -1.22 3.46
CA TRP A 286 17.59 -0.76 2.20
C TRP A 286 19.04 -0.26 2.37
N ASP A 287 19.49 0.03 3.59
CA ASP A 287 20.90 0.34 3.86
C ASP A 287 21.81 -0.89 3.67
N ASP A 288 21.23 -2.10 3.71
CA ASP A 288 21.93 -3.37 3.47
C ASP A 288 21.80 -3.85 2.00
N ALA A 289 21.12 -3.09 1.15
CA ALA A 289 20.88 -3.46 -0.24
C ALA A 289 22.14 -3.24 -1.11
N ALA A 290 22.33 -4.09 -2.13
CA ALA A 290 23.37 -3.94 -3.15
C ALA A 290 23.44 -2.56 -3.84
N ALA A 291 22.33 -1.83 -3.83
CA ALA A 291 22.21 -0.47 -4.36
C ALA A 291 21.06 0.26 -3.66
N PRO A 292 21.08 1.60 -3.61
CA PRO A 292 19.99 2.35 -3.01
C PRO A 292 18.71 2.28 -3.86
N LEU A 293 17.56 2.22 -3.19
CA LEU A 293 16.25 2.47 -3.80
C LEU A 293 16.11 3.97 -4.11
N ASP A 294 15.64 4.31 -5.31
CA ASP A 294 15.34 5.70 -5.68
C ASP A 294 14.01 5.82 -6.38
N VAL A 295 13.04 6.33 -5.63
CA VAL A 295 11.67 6.61 -6.07
C VAL A 295 11.43 8.10 -6.32
N SER A 296 12.49 8.91 -6.35
CA SER A 296 12.36 10.34 -6.59
C SER A 296 11.95 10.60 -8.04
N ARG A 297 10.97 11.50 -8.24
CA ARG A 297 10.53 11.92 -9.57
C ARG A 297 11.70 12.36 -10.45
N ALA A 298 12.64 13.13 -9.89
CA ALA A 298 13.80 13.65 -10.59
C ALA A 298 14.70 12.54 -11.18
N PHE A 299 14.73 11.36 -10.54
CA PHE A 299 15.47 10.21 -11.03
C PHE A 299 14.64 9.32 -11.97
N VAL A 300 13.38 9.03 -11.62
CA VAL A 300 12.56 8.03 -12.32
C VAL A 300 11.90 8.58 -13.59
N GLU A 301 11.46 9.84 -13.59
CA GLU A 301 10.76 10.45 -14.73
C GLU A 301 11.61 10.44 -16.02
N PRO A 302 12.93 10.78 -16.00
CA PRO A 302 13.77 10.67 -17.20
C PRO A 302 13.91 9.22 -17.72
N ILE A 303 13.91 8.22 -16.84
CA ILE A 303 13.96 6.80 -17.24
C ILE A 303 12.65 6.42 -17.92
N PHE A 304 11.52 6.75 -17.27
CA PHE A 304 10.18 6.55 -17.82
C PHE A 304 10.01 7.18 -19.21
N GLN A 305 10.46 8.43 -19.39
CA GLN A 305 10.37 9.14 -20.67
C GLN A 305 11.18 8.44 -21.77
N LYS A 306 12.38 7.95 -21.47
CA LYS A 306 13.20 7.18 -22.42
C LYS A 306 12.52 5.87 -22.84
N LEU A 307 11.97 5.12 -21.88
CA LEU A 307 11.26 3.88 -22.15
C LEU A 307 9.98 4.11 -22.95
N SER A 308 9.26 5.20 -22.67
CA SER A 308 8.06 5.60 -23.41
C SER A 308 8.38 6.01 -24.85
N ALA A 309 9.43 6.81 -25.06
CA ALA A 309 9.89 7.20 -26.39
C ALA A 309 10.29 5.97 -27.23
N ARG A 310 11.04 5.04 -26.62
CA ARG A 310 11.40 3.77 -27.27
C ARG A 310 10.17 2.94 -27.62
N ALA A 311 9.18 2.83 -26.74
CA ALA A 311 7.95 2.10 -27.02
C ALA A 311 7.18 2.68 -28.22
N ALA A 312 7.17 4.02 -28.34
CA ALA A 312 6.60 4.71 -29.49
C ALA A 312 7.37 4.45 -30.79
N GLU A 313 8.72 4.46 -30.73
CA GLU A 313 9.57 4.11 -31.88
C GLU A 313 9.37 2.66 -32.36
N MET A 314 9.11 1.74 -31.43
CA MET A 314 8.77 0.34 -31.73
C MET A 314 7.35 0.16 -32.31
N GLY A 315 6.51 1.20 -32.30
CA GLY A 315 5.13 1.13 -32.78
C GLY A 315 4.21 0.23 -31.95
N LEU A 316 4.49 0.08 -30.65
CA LEU A 316 3.71 -0.77 -29.76
C LEU A 316 2.35 -0.14 -29.42
N PRO A 317 1.26 -0.95 -29.34
CA PRO A 317 -0.07 -0.43 -29.02
C PRO A 317 -0.16 0.04 -27.57
N LEU A 318 -1.07 0.99 -27.31
CA LEU A 318 -1.48 1.35 -25.96
C LEU A 318 -2.41 0.28 -25.39
N HIS A 319 -2.09 -0.22 -24.20
CA HIS A 319 -2.89 -1.16 -23.42
C HIS A 319 -3.83 -0.45 -22.43
N THR A 320 -3.58 0.83 -22.13
CA THR A 320 -4.39 1.65 -21.24
C THR A 320 -4.71 3.00 -21.89
N GLN A 321 -5.89 3.55 -21.54
CA GLN A 321 -6.25 4.90 -21.98
C GLN A 321 -5.54 5.94 -21.12
N THR A 322 -5.06 7.02 -21.74
CA THR A 322 -4.55 8.18 -21.01
C THR A 322 -5.71 8.84 -20.26
N PRO A 323 -5.58 9.07 -18.94
CA PRO A 323 -6.64 9.73 -18.18
C PRO A 323 -6.86 11.16 -18.68
N VAL A 324 -8.12 11.58 -18.74
CA VAL A 324 -8.46 12.99 -18.95
C VAL A 324 -8.20 13.73 -17.66
N LEU A 325 -7.47 14.85 -17.73
CA LEU A 325 -7.08 15.62 -16.56
C LEU A 325 -7.82 16.96 -16.49
N THR A 326 -8.05 17.45 -15.27
CA THR A 326 -8.53 18.80 -15.00
C THR A 326 -7.68 19.48 -13.93
N ALA A 327 -7.48 20.80 -14.07
CA ALA A 327 -6.89 21.65 -13.04
C ALA A 327 -7.94 22.20 -12.07
N GLU A 328 -9.23 22.08 -12.39
CA GLU A 328 -10.32 22.55 -11.55
C GLU A 328 -10.40 21.72 -10.28
N SER A 329 -10.29 22.37 -9.12
CA SER A 329 -10.42 21.71 -7.83
C SER A 329 -11.86 21.41 -7.44
N GLY A 330 -12.86 22.04 -8.07
CA GLY A 330 -14.26 21.90 -7.66
C GLY A 330 -14.50 22.33 -6.21
N LEU A 331 -13.63 23.19 -5.67
CA LEU A 331 -13.60 23.52 -4.24
C LEU A 331 -14.95 24.09 -3.77
N SER A 332 -15.52 23.45 -2.76
CA SER A 332 -16.75 23.88 -2.10
C SER A 332 -16.77 23.43 -0.64
N LEU A 333 -17.72 23.94 0.14
CA LEU A 333 -18.03 23.39 1.47
C LEU A 333 -19.37 22.67 1.41
N SER A 334 -19.47 21.50 2.02
CA SER A 334 -20.78 20.91 2.33
C SER A 334 -21.07 20.99 3.83
N LEU A 335 -22.33 21.22 4.16
CA LEU A 335 -22.84 21.18 5.51
C LEU A 335 -23.34 19.77 5.86
N GLY A 336 -23.49 19.45 7.15
CA GLY A 336 -23.99 18.14 7.60
C GLY A 336 -25.41 17.79 7.12
N ASN A 337 -26.16 18.75 6.58
CA ASN A 337 -27.47 18.55 5.97
C ASN A 337 -27.42 18.40 4.44
N GLY A 338 -26.22 18.27 3.84
CA GLY A 338 -26.02 18.10 2.40
C GLY A 338 -26.02 19.41 1.60
N ARG A 339 -26.31 20.58 2.21
CA ARG A 339 -26.25 21.86 1.47
C ARG A 339 -24.80 22.21 1.12
N VAL A 340 -24.59 22.59 -0.13
CA VAL A 340 -23.28 23.02 -0.65
C VAL A 340 -23.17 24.55 -0.62
N ILE A 341 -22.00 25.06 -0.26
CA ILE A 341 -21.63 26.47 -0.25
C ILE A 341 -20.42 26.63 -1.18
N HIS A 342 -20.58 27.45 -2.21
CA HIS A 342 -19.51 27.81 -3.12
C HIS A 342 -18.71 29.00 -2.57
N PRO A 343 -17.43 29.13 -2.96
CA PRO A 343 -16.63 30.27 -2.53
C PRO A 343 -17.26 31.58 -3.04
N LEU A 344 -17.41 32.55 -2.14
CA LEU A 344 -17.84 33.91 -2.48
C LEU A 344 -16.80 34.60 -3.35
N ARG A 345 -15.52 34.36 -3.04
CA ARG A 345 -14.37 34.92 -3.73
C ARG A 345 -13.17 34.01 -3.52
N THR A 346 -12.34 33.93 -4.56
CA THR A 346 -10.99 33.39 -4.47
C THR A 346 -10.02 34.52 -4.78
N GLU A 347 -9.08 34.78 -3.87
CA GLU A 347 -8.06 35.82 -4.05
C GLU A 347 -6.69 35.30 -3.61
N LYS A 348 -5.72 35.34 -4.53
CA LYS A 348 -4.43 34.67 -4.39
C LYS A 348 -4.63 33.18 -4.10
N ASN A 349 -4.40 32.78 -2.85
CA ASN A 349 -4.46 31.41 -2.37
C ASN A 349 -5.56 31.23 -1.31
N TYR A 350 -6.43 32.23 -1.07
CA TYR A 350 -7.53 32.11 -0.11
C TYR A 350 -8.87 31.98 -0.83
N ALA A 351 -9.62 30.96 -0.44
CA ALA A 351 -11.03 30.80 -0.78
C ALA A 351 -11.89 31.27 0.40
N LEU A 352 -12.81 32.20 0.15
CA LEU A 352 -13.67 32.81 1.16
C LEU A 352 -15.08 32.23 1.07
N PHE A 353 -15.64 31.78 2.20
CA PHE A 353 -16.97 31.18 2.29
C PHE A 353 -17.82 31.87 3.34
N MET A 354 -19.09 32.08 3.04
CA MET A 354 -20.07 32.52 4.03
C MET A 354 -20.70 31.30 4.71
N VAL A 355 -20.39 31.09 5.99
CA VAL A 355 -20.92 29.99 6.80
C VAL A 355 -22.13 30.50 7.61
N PRO A 356 -23.33 29.92 7.44
CA PRO A 356 -24.52 30.32 8.17
C PRO A 356 -24.42 30.11 9.68
N ALA A 357 -25.27 30.80 10.44
CA ALA A 357 -25.35 30.66 11.90
C ALA A 357 -25.69 29.22 12.31
N GLY A 358 -25.15 28.78 13.45
CA GLY A 358 -25.44 27.45 14.03
C GLY A 358 -24.73 26.27 13.36
N ILE A 359 -23.80 26.52 12.42
CA ILE A 359 -22.99 25.47 11.79
C ILE A 359 -21.64 25.36 12.49
N GLU A 360 -21.42 24.27 13.21
CA GLU A 360 -20.17 24.01 13.95
C GLU A 360 -19.16 23.16 13.18
N THR A 361 -19.59 22.50 12.10
CA THR A 361 -18.74 21.64 11.26
C THR A 361 -19.09 21.86 9.79
N VAL A 362 -18.06 21.97 8.95
CA VAL A 362 -18.18 21.98 7.49
C VAL A 362 -17.27 20.91 6.92
N TYR A 363 -17.55 20.46 5.69
CA TYR A 363 -16.69 19.54 4.98
C TYR A 363 -16.12 20.21 3.73
N ILE A 364 -14.80 20.26 3.60
CA ILE A 364 -14.08 20.79 2.45
C ILE A 364 -14.16 19.74 1.34
N ARG A 365 -14.93 20.04 0.30
CA ARG A 365 -15.07 19.20 -0.88
C ARG A 365 -14.20 19.69 -2.01
N SER A 366 -13.51 18.78 -2.66
CA SER A 366 -12.77 19.03 -3.89
C SER A 366 -12.70 17.77 -4.73
N ASN A 367 -12.36 17.94 -6.01
CA ASN A 367 -11.77 16.85 -6.78
C ASN A 367 -10.56 16.30 -6.02
N ALA A 368 -10.35 15.00 -6.13
CA ALA A 368 -9.22 14.31 -5.54
C ALA A 368 -8.76 13.18 -6.46
N SER A 369 -7.45 12.97 -6.51
CA SER A 369 -6.85 11.94 -7.35
C SER A 369 -5.53 11.48 -6.74
N ARG A 370 -5.06 10.31 -7.19
CA ARG A 370 -3.71 9.87 -6.85
C ARG A 370 -2.71 10.52 -7.77
N ARG A 371 -1.59 11.02 -7.23
CA ARG A 371 -0.58 11.73 -8.06
C ARG A 371 0.06 10.79 -9.09
N ASN A 372 0.24 9.53 -8.74
CA ASN A 372 0.72 8.52 -9.68
C ASN A 372 -0.23 8.28 -10.89
N GLU A 373 -1.51 8.64 -10.77
CA GLU A 373 -2.48 8.62 -11.87
C GLU A 373 -2.53 9.97 -12.61
N ALA A 374 -2.55 11.08 -11.88
CA ALA A 374 -2.79 12.40 -12.44
C ALA A 374 -1.54 13.07 -13.04
N ILE A 375 -0.35 12.74 -12.52
CA ILE A 375 0.94 13.25 -13.01
C ILE A 375 1.64 12.16 -13.84
N GLY A 376 1.68 10.94 -13.31
CA GLY A 376 2.24 9.78 -13.99
C GLY A 376 2.84 8.77 -13.01
N PRO A 377 3.07 7.52 -13.46
CA PRO A 377 3.46 6.40 -12.60
C PRO A 377 4.84 6.58 -11.96
N PHE A 378 5.69 7.43 -12.55
CA PHE A 378 7.00 7.83 -12.02
C PHE A 378 6.94 8.72 -10.76
N VAL A 379 5.73 9.01 -10.24
CA VAL A 379 5.52 9.67 -8.94
C VAL A 379 5.13 8.62 -7.91
N ASP A 380 5.97 8.41 -6.89
CA ASP A 380 5.67 7.49 -5.80
C ASP A 380 4.79 8.13 -4.71
N ASP A 381 3.61 8.59 -5.13
CA ASP A 381 2.58 9.06 -4.21
C ASP A 381 1.22 8.53 -4.69
N ARG A 382 0.77 7.49 -3.99
CA ARG A 382 -0.49 6.76 -4.25
C ARG A 382 -1.66 7.26 -3.39
N ARG A 383 -1.46 8.33 -2.60
CA ARG A 383 -2.53 8.90 -1.76
C ARG A 383 -3.58 9.59 -2.62
N HIS A 384 -4.84 9.52 -2.21
CA HIS A 384 -5.87 10.38 -2.79
C HIS A 384 -5.71 11.78 -2.19
N LEU A 385 -5.36 12.76 -3.02
CA LEU A 385 -5.08 14.13 -2.61
C LEU A 385 -6.09 15.08 -3.25
N GLY A 386 -6.82 15.81 -2.40
CA GLY A 386 -7.75 16.86 -2.79
C GLY A 386 -7.03 18.20 -2.92
N VAL A 387 -7.06 19.00 -1.86
CA VAL A 387 -6.36 20.30 -1.78
C VAL A 387 -5.43 20.34 -0.59
N LEU A 388 -4.29 21.01 -0.72
CA LEU A 388 -3.35 21.25 0.37
C LEU A 388 -3.79 22.49 1.13
N VAL A 389 -4.28 22.28 2.34
CA VAL A 389 -4.77 23.37 3.18
C VAL A 389 -3.63 23.90 4.04
N GLY A 390 -3.37 25.19 3.91
CA GLY A 390 -2.50 25.97 4.80
C GLY A 390 -3.30 26.59 5.92
N ASP A 391 -3.17 27.90 6.15
CA ASP A 391 -3.89 28.65 7.19
C ASP A 391 -5.42 28.66 7.02
N VAL A 392 -6.14 28.49 8.12
CA VAL A 392 -7.62 28.51 8.17
C VAL A 392 -8.07 29.52 9.21
N ARG A 393 -8.85 30.52 8.81
CA ARG A 393 -9.38 31.54 9.72
C ARG A 393 -10.86 31.72 9.54
N ILE A 394 -11.53 32.02 10.63
CA ILE A 394 -12.95 32.36 10.62
C ILE A 394 -13.17 33.67 11.36
N PHE A 395 -14.02 34.51 10.77
CA PHE A 395 -14.35 35.86 11.23
C PHE A 395 -15.82 35.91 11.61
N GLU A 396 -16.11 36.31 12.84
CA GLU A 396 -17.45 36.34 13.45
C GLU A 396 -17.63 37.67 14.20
N GLY A 397 -18.50 38.55 13.69
CA GLY A 397 -18.65 39.90 14.22
C GLY A 397 -17.33 40.69 14.15
N ALA A 398 -16.83 41.13 15.30
CA ALA A 398 -15.54 41.81 15.42
C ALA A 398 -14.37 40.86 15.78
N THR A 399 -14.63 39.55 15.88
CA THR A 399 -13.64 38.55 16.30
C THR A 399 -13.11 37.75 15.11
N SER A 400 -11.86 37.31 15.21
CA SER A 400 -11.24 36.39 14.25
C SER A 400 -10.49 35.31 15.00
N ARG A 401 -10.61 34.06 14.56
CA ARG A 401 -9.88 32.93 15.14
C ARG A 401 -9.26 32.07 14.06
N THR A 402 -8.05 31.61 14.33
CA THR A 402 -7.38 30.58 13.52
C THR A 402 -7.85 29.22 13.97
N ILE A 403 -8.22 28.37 13.01
CA ILE A 403 -8.54 26.97 13.23
C ILE A 403 -7.25 26.19 13.01
N THR A 404 -6.83 25.37 13.97
CA THR A 404 -5.64 24.51 13.84
C THR A 404 -5.93 23.05 14.17
N SER A 405 -7.18 22.71 14.51
CA SER A 405 -7.58 21.35 14.88
C SER A 405 -7.23 20.32 13.81
N TYR A 406 -7.40 20.67 12.54
CA TYR A 406 -7.03 19.81 11.41
C TYR A 406 -5.53 19.52 11.30
N LEU A 407 -4.65 20.30 11.94
CA LEU A 407 -3.20 20.05 11.96
C LEU A 407 -2.77 19.11 13.09
N HIS A 408 -3.63 18.84 14.07
CA HIS A 408 -3.27 18.09 15.28
C HIS A 408 -4.09 16.82 15.47
N ASP A 409 -5.32 16.78 14.95
CA ASP A 409 -6.14 15.58 15.01
C ASP A 409 -5.82 14.65 13.84
N GLU A 410 -4.89 13.72 14.06
CA GLU A 410 -4.49 12.72 13.06
C GLU A 410 -5.68 11.88 12.55
N ASN A 411 -6.75 11.75 13.34
CA ASN A 411 -7.92 10.94 13.01
C ASN A 411 -9.08 11.73 12.40
N LEU A 412 -8.84 12.99 12.03
CA LEU A 412 -9.88 13.83 11.45
C LEU A 412 -10.28 13.32 10.06
N ASP A 413 -11.56 13.01 9.91
CA ASP A 413 -12.13 12.43 8.69
C ASP A 413 -11.81 13.26 7.45
N GLY A 414 -11.39 12.58 6.38
CA GLY A 414 -11.14 13.19 5.08
C GLY A 414 -9.80 13.92 4.94
N TRP A 415 -8.87 13.72 5.88
CA TRP A 415 -7.52 14.30 5.83
C TRP A 415 -6.45 13.21 5.72
N ASN A 416 -5.43 13.47 4.92
CA ASN A 416 -4.21 12.66 4.86
C ASN A 416 -3.31 12.91 6.08
N ASN A 417 -2.20 12.21 6.26
CA ASN A 417 -1.25 12.51 7.34
C ASN A 417 -0.67 13.94 7.26
N VAL A 418 -0.25 14.47 8.41
CA VAL A 418 0.51 15.73 8.47
C VAL A 418 1.96 15.43 8.15
N GLU A 419 2.40 15.80 6.94
CA GLU A 419 3.79 15.61 6.51
C GLU A 419 4.65 16.84 6.80
N PHE A 420 4.07 18.03 6.61
CA PHE A 420 4.74 19.31 6.76
C PHE A 420 3.86 20.26 7.55
N TYR A 421 4.32 20.74 8.69
CA TYR A 421 3.59 21.72 9.48
C TYR A 421 3.84 23.15 8.95
N PRO A 422 2.84 24.05 8.86
CA PRO A 422 1.43 23.91 9.25
C PRO A 422 0.48 23.69 8.05
N MET A 423 0.64 22.59 7.32
CA MET A 423 -0.23 22.27 6.17
C MET A 423 -0.66 20.80 6.16
N ARG A 424 -1.79 20.51 5.53
CA ARG A 424 -2.31 19.14 5.45
C ARG A 424 -3.16 18.94 4.20
N TRP A 425 -2.97 17.81 3.52
CA TRP A 425 -3.77 17.44 2.37
C TRP A 425 -5.15 16.91 2.79
N THR A 426 -6.21 17.36 2.12
CA THR A 426 -7.51 16.68 2.15
C THR A 426 -7.49 15.44 1.24
N ASP A 427 -8.45 14.53 1.40
CA ASP A 427 -8.63 13.36 0.52
C ASP A 427 -9.75 13.54 -0.53
N GLY A 428 -10.37 14.73 -0.55
CA GLY A 428 -11.51 15.08 -1.39
C GLY A 428 -12.79 15.45 -0.61
N ASN A 429 -12.91 15.03 0.66
CA ASN A 429 -14.03 15.42 1.52
C ASN A 429 -13.62 15.53 3.01
N ALA A 430 -12.89 16.59 3.35
CA ALA A 430 -12.27 16.80 4.65
C ALA A 430 -13.21 17.46 5.68
N CYS A 431 -13.42 16.83 6.82
CA CYS A 431 -14.14 17.41 7.96
C CYS A 431 -13.33 18.56 8.58
N LEU A 432 -13.94 19.74 8.73
CA LEU A 432 -13.33 20.90 9.39
C LEU A 432 -14.24 21.35 10.55
N PRO A 433 -13.90 20.96 11.79
CA PRO A 433 -14.57 21.46 12.98
C PRO A 433 -14.30 22.96 13.13
N LEU A 434 -15.36 23.74 13.08
CA LEU A 434 -15.33 25.15 13.40
C LEU A 434 -15.38 25.36 14.92
N GLY A 435 -15.83 24.40 15.73
CA GLY A 435 -15.92 24.57 17.19
C GLY A 435 -17.06 25.51 17.59
N GLN A 436 -17.05 25.99 18.84
CA GLN A 436 -18.13 26.84 19.37
C GLN A 436 -18.21 28.19 18.64
N ARG A 437 -19.42 28.59 18.28
CA ARG A 437 -19.72 29.82 17.52
C ARG A 437 -20.75 30.68 18.24
N GLU A 438 -20.76 31.97 17.94
CA GLU A 438 -21.76 32.88 18.50
C GLU A 438 -23.17 32.54 17.97
N PRO A 439 -24.18 32.41 18.85
CA PRO A 439 -25.54 32.10 18.43
C PRO A 439 -26.10 33.19 17.51
N GLY A 440 -26.67 32.77 16.37
CA GLY A 440 -27.40 33.67 15.46
C GLY A 440 -26.55 34.52 14.52
N THR A 441 -25.22 34.41 14.54
CA THR A 441 -24.34 35.18 13.62
C THR A 441 -23.77 34.30 12.50
N GLY A 442 -23.73 34.85 11.28
CA GLY A 442 -22.99 34.25 10.17
C GLY A 442 -21.49 34.50 10.32
N ALA A 443 -20.68 33.65 9.69
CA ALA A 443 -19.23 33.78 9.68
C ALA A 443 -18.66 33.84 8.27
N LEU A 444 -17.54 34.54 8.12
CA LEU A 444 -16.68 34.42 6.95
C LEU A 444 -15.55 33.43 7.26
N LEU A 445 -15.47 32.31 6.53
CA LEU A 445 -14.36 31.36 6.61
C LEU A 445 -13.38 31.64 5.47
N ALA A 446 -12.12 31.87 5.80
CA ALA A 446 -11.01 31.98 4.88
C ALA A 446 -10.17 30.71 4.94
N LEU A 447 -10.11 29.99 3.82
CA LEU A 447 -9.37 28.74 3.66
C LEU A 447 -8.18 28.95 2.72
N GLN A 448 -6.95 28.82 3.21
CA GLN A 448 -5.76 28.90 2.37
C GLN A 448 -5.52 27.58 1.63
N ILE A 449 -5.47 27.64 0.31
CA ILE A 449 -5.13 26.54 -0.58
C ILE A 449 -3.71 26.76 -1.11
N LEU A 450 -2.77 25.96 -0.65
CA LEU A 450 -1.35 26.05 -1.03
C LEU A 450 -1.08 25.33 -2.35
N GLU A 451 -1.78 24.23 -2.60
CA GLU A 451 -1.63 23.40 -3.79
C GLU A 451 -2.94 22.67 -4.09
N ALA A 452 -3.22 22.45 -5.38
CA ALA A 452 -4.38 21.73 -5.89
C ALA A 452 -4.04 21.12 -7.25
N GLY A 453 -4.60 19.94 -7.52
CA GLY A 453 -4.52 19.26 -8.81
C GLY A 453 -3.10 18.82 -9.23
N PRO A 454 -2.97 18.29 -10.46
CA PRO A 454 -4.05 17.96 -11.38
C PRO A 454 -4.93 16.80 -10.87
N TYR A 455 -6.13 16.66 -11.42
CA TYR A 455 -7.09 15.61 -11.07
C TYR A 455 -7.49 14.80 -12.29
N VAL A 456 -7.71 13.50 -12.10
CA VAL A 456 -8.31 12.60 -13.10
C VAL A 456 -9.82 12.86 -13.16
N VAL A 457 -10.32 13.18 -14.34
CA VAL A 457 -11.75 13.32 -14.60
C VAL A 457 -12.35 11.91 -14.63
N ARG A 458 -13.07 11.54 -13.58
CA ARG A 458 -13.87 10.31 -13.55
C ARG A 458 -15.28 10.66 -14.03
N ALA A 459 -15.80 9.91 -14.99
CA ALA A 459 -17.21 10.03 -15.35
C ALA A 459 -18.05 9.68 -14.12
N GLU A 460 -18.92 10.58 -13.67
CA GLU A 460 -19.87 10.30 -12.60
C GLU A 460 -20.69 9.08 -13.02
N MET A 461 -20.60 7.98 -12.27
CA MET A 461 -21.66 6.98 -12.34
C MET A 461 -22.92 7.66 -11.82
N PRO A 462 -24.06 7.59 -12.55
CA PRO A 462 -25.30 8.19 -12.08
C PRO A 462 -25.59 7.65 -10.67
N GLU A 463 -25.85 8.54 -9.71
CA GLU A 463 -26.42 8.16 -8.43
C GLU A 463 -27.59 7.23 -8.70
N GLU A 464 -27.52 6.00 -8.17
CA GLU A 464 -28.60 5.04 -8.23
C GLU A 464 -29.88 5.73 -7.75
N THR A 465 -30.70 6.05 -8.73
CA THR A 465 -31.93 6.80 -8.53
C THR A 465 -32.84 5.93 -7.67
N ALA A 466 -33.37 6.53 -6.61
CA ALA A 466 -34.36 5.97 -5.72
C ALA A 466 -35.32 4.95 -6.38
N LEU A 467 -35.36 3.73 -5.84
CA LEU A 467 -36.48 2.79 -5.91
C LEU A 467 -36.81 2.50 -4.44
N ARG A 468 -37.86 3.03 -3.79
CA ARG A 468 -39.29 2.90 -4.12
C ARG A 468 -39.62 1.54 -4.73
N ALA A 469 -39.73 0.55 -3.86
CA ALA A 469 -40.82 -0.44 -3.85
C ALA A 469 -41.19 -0.72 -2.39
#